data_AF-A0A329SJE5-F1
#
_entry.id   AF-A0A329SJE5-F1
#
_cell.length_a   1.000
_cell.length_b   1.000
_cell.length_c   1.000
_cell.angle_alpha   90.00
_cell.angle_beta   90.00
_cell.angle_gamma   90.00
#
_symmetry.space_group_name_H-M   'P 1'
#
loop_
_entity.id
_entity.type
_entity.pdbx_description
1 polymer ?
#
loop_
_entity_poly.entity_id
_entity_poly.type
_entity_poly.pdbx_seq_one_letter_code
_entity_poly.pdbx_strand_id
1 'polypeptide(L)'
;MDQCPGCAYGDLDLSPDVFESITGQSYTKLSIEWKFVDCPISNKVQYCLKTGSSEFWVAVQPANFVSGVESLSINGQETSLIDSAYYFLIDGSGESVADLSSVRVSMTGVNGEVLEETLSLTADECTEGSSQFSSSVDASQTTITPTKPSRITSATSTEELRVSPSESL
;
A
#
# COMPACT_ATOMS: atom_id res chain seq x y z
N MET A 1 2.37 -13.85 7.81
CA MET A 1 2.97 -15.20 7.75
C MET A 1 3.54 -15.56 9.11
N ASP A 2 4.43 -14.77 9.70
CA ASP A 2 4.75 -14.90 11.13
C ASP A 2 5.39 -13.61 11.66
N GLN A 3 5.43 -13.45 12.98
CA GLN A 3 6.35 -12.57 13.68
C GLN A 3 7.63 -13.39 13.97
N CYS A 4 8.81 -12.76 14.00
CA CYS A 4 10.01 -13.40 14.55
C CYS A 4 10.33 -12.86 15.95
N PRO A 5 9.83 -13.51 17.02
CA PRO A 5 10.24 -13.18 18.38
C PRO A 5 11.76 -13.36 18.53
N GLY A 6 12.46 -12.28 18.87
CA GLY A 6 13.92 -12.30 19.12
C GLY A 6 14.80 -11.94 17.92
N CYS A 7 14.23 -11.72 16.74
CA CYS A 7 14.97 -11.11 15.62
C CYS A 7 15.33 -9.65 15.94
N ALA A 8 16.54 -9.23 15.57
CA ALA A 8 16.91 -7.82 15.62
C ALA A 8 16.22 -7.04 14.49
N TYR A 9 16.16 -5.72 14.60
CA TYR A 9 15.64 -4.87 13.51
C TYR A 9 16.40 -5.14 12.21
N GLY A 10 15.66 -5.45 11.14
CA GLY A 10 16.21 -5.75 9.82
C GLY A 10 16.52 -7.24 9.57
N ASP A 11 16.53 -8.10 10.60
CA ASP A 11 16.65 -9.55 10.42
C ASP A 11 15.34 -10.12 9.82
N LEU A 12 15.47 -11.09 8.92
CA LEU A 12 14.36 -11.88 8.37
C LEU A 12 14.56 -13.36 8.70
N ASP A 13 13.55 -14.01 9.26
CA ASP A 13 13.52 -15.47 9.44
C ASP A 13 12.79 -16.11 8.26
N LEU A 14 13.55 -16.46 7.23
CA LEU A 14 13.01 -17.02 6.00
C LEU A 14 12.71 -18.51 6.19
N SER A 15 11.66 -19.01 5.52
CA SER A 15 11.45 -20.47 5.48
C SER A 15 12.68 -21.16 4.87
N PRO A 16 12.99 -22.40 5.30
CA PRO A 16 14.14 -23.14 4.77
C PRO A 16 14.16 -23.19 3.23
N ASP A 17 13.00 -23.44 2.60
CA ASP A 17 12.86 -23.51 1.15
C ASP A 17 13.20 -22.17 0.47
N VAL A 18 12.71 -21.04 1.01
CA VAL A 18 13.01 -19.70 0.47
C VAL A 18 14.49 -19.38 0.67
N PHE A 19 15.03 -19.65 1.86
CA PHE A 19 16.44 -19.42 2.17
C PHE A 19 17.36 -20.20 1.23
N GLU A 20 17.09 -21.49 1.02
CA GLU A 20 17.88 -22.34 0.11
C GLU A 20 17.74 -21.87 -1.34
N SER A 21 16.54 -21.50 -1.78
CA SER A 21 16.33 -21.02 -3.15
C SER A 21 17.10 -19.74 -3.48
N ILE A 22 17.27 -18.84 -2.50
CA ILE A 22 17.97 -17.56 -2.68
C ILE A 22 19.48 -17.73 -2.52
N THR A 23 19.91 -18.56 -1.57
CA THR A 23 21.33 -18.60 -1.13
C THR A 23 22.09 -19.84 -1.58
N GLY A 24 21.39 -20.91 -1.97
CA GLY A 24 21.96 -22.23 -2.22
C GLY A 24 22.50 -22.94 -0.97
N GLN A 25 22.20 -22.42 0.23
CA GLN A 25 22.65 -22.96 1.51
C GLN A 25 21.47 -23.45 2.33
N SER A 26 21.69 -24.48 3.16
CA SER A 26 20.63 -25.06 3.99
C SER A 26 20.42 -24.36 5.33
N TYR A 27 21.48 -23.84 5.96
CA TYR A 27 21.38 -23.13 7.24
C TYR A 27 22.60 -22.24 7.52
N THR A 28 22.38 -20.93 7.64
CA THR A 28 23.36 -19.96 8.19
C THR A 28 22.67 -18.59 8.41
N LYS A 29 23.35 -17.65 9.08
CA LYS A 29 22.95 -16.23 9.13
C LYS A 29 23.79 -15.44 8.13
N LEU A 30 23.14 -14.71 7.24
CA LEU A 30 23.79 -13.86 6.23
C LEU A 30 23.47 -12.38 6.47
N SER A 31 24.39 -11.50 6.10
CA SER A 31 24.07 -10.08 5.94
C SER A 31 23.16 -9.92 4.73
N ILE A 32 22.05 -9.22 4.91
CA ILE A 32 21.04 -9.01 3.87
C ILE A 32 20.71 -7.54 3.73
N GLU A 33 20.23 -7.19 2.54
CA GLU A 33 19.51 -5.95 2.29
C GLU A 33 18.16 -6.33 1.70
N TRP A 34 17.10 -5.66 2.13
CA TRP A 34 15.76 -5.90 1.64
C TRP A 34 14.98 -4.59 1.62
N LYS A 35 13.88 -4.61 0.88
CA LYS A 35 12.90 -3.54 0.85
C LYS A 35 11.52 -4.14 0.69
N PHE A 36 10.50 -3.42 1.17
CA PHE A 36 9.12 -3.72 0.80
C PHE A 36 8.93 -3.49 -0.70
N VAL A 37 8.10 -4.34 -1.30
CA VAL A 37 7.68 -4.26 -2.70
C VAL A 37 6.18 -4.46 -2.77
N ASP A 38 5.57 -3.95 -3.83
CA ASP A 38 4.15 -4.19 -4.10
C ASP A 38 3.89 -5.68 -4.31
N CYS A 39 2.79 -6.18 -3.76
CA CYS A 39 2.34 -7.54 -3.99
C CYS A 39 1.85 -7.68 -5.45
N PRO A 40 2.34 -8.66 -6.22
CA PRO A 40 2.03 -8.78 -7.65
C PRO A 40 0.66 -9.44 -7.88
N ILE A 41 -0.40 -8.77 -7.41
CA ILE A 41 -1.79 -9.21 -7.50
C ILE A 41 -2.67 -8.16 -8.18
N SER A 42 -3.78 -8.60 -8.75
CA SER A 42 -4.77 -7.74 -9.39
C SER A 42 -6.18 -7.84 -8.78
N ASN A 43 -6.37 -8.74 -7.82
CA ASN A 43 -7.65 -8.93 -7.14
C ASN A 43 -7.99 -7.72 -6.25
N LYS A 44 -9.26 -7.61 -5.86
CA LYS A 44 -9.69 -6.58 -4.91
C LYS A 44 -9.29 -6.98 -3.48
N VAL A 45 -9.25 -5.97 -2.61
CA VAL A 45 -9.03 -6.19 -1.19
C VAL A 45 -10.13 -7.09 -0.64
N GLN A 46 -9.76 -8.02 0.23
CA GLN A 46 -10.70 -8.81 1.02
C GLN A 46 -10.67 -8.37 2.47
N TYR A 47 -11.82 -8.43 3.13
CA TYR A 47 -11.99 -8.08 4.53
C TYR A 47 -12.50 -9.31 5.26
N CYS A 48 -11.61 -9.93 6.04
CA CYS A 48 -11.89 -11.16 6.76
C CYS A 48 -12.21 -10.84 8.22
N LEU A 49 -13.39 -11.24 8.69
CA LEU A 49 -13.72 -11.10 10.11
C LEU A 49 -13.20 -12.30 10.88
N LYS A 50 -12.55 -12.02 12.01
CA LYS A 50 -12.14 -13.08 12.95
C LYS A 50 -13.37 -13.83 13.46
N THR A 51 -13.24 -15.15 13.62
CA THR A 51 -14.21 -15.97 14.37
C THR A 51 -14.54 -15.32 15.72
N GLY A 52 -15.83 -15.22 16.02
CA GLY A 52 -16.35 -14.57 17.24
C GLY A 52 -16.62 -13.07 17.10
N SER A 53 -16.36 -12.47 15.93
CA SER A 53 -16.79 -11.09 15.65
C SER A 53 -18.32 -10.97 15.73
N SER A 54 -18.79 -9.84 16.24
CA SER A 54 -20.19 -9.50 16.43
C SER A 54 -20.34 -7.98 16.42
N GLU A 55 -21.57 -7.47 16.57
CA GLU A 55 -21.81 -6.03 16.69
C GLU A 55 -21.09 -5.39 17.91
N PHE A 56 -20.74 -6.17 18.94
CA PHE A 56 -20.10 -5.69 20.17
C PHE A 56 -18.56 -5.80 20.15
N TRP A 57 -18.01 -6.56 19.20
CA TRP A 57 -16.58 -6.85 19.12
C TRP A 57 -16.23 -7.18 17.67
N VAL A 58 -15.47 -6.32 17.01
CA VAL A 58 -15.21 -6.45 15.56
C VAL A 58 -13.72 -6.48 15.31
N ALA A 59 -13.22 -7.59 14.79
CA ALA A 59 -11.82 -7.73 14.38
C ALA A 59 -11.73 -8.03 12.87
N VAL A 60 -11.23 -7.05 12.12
CA VAL A 60 -11.07 -7.13 10.65
C VAL A 60 -9.61 -7.40 10.32
N GLN A 61 -9.37 -8.38 9.45
CA GLN A 61 -8.09 -8.58 8.79
C GLN A 61 -8.25 -8.29 7.29
N PRO A 62 -7.67 -7.19 6.81
CA PRO A 62 -7.50 -6.98 5.38
C PRO A 62 -6.61 -8.08 4.79
N ALA A 63 -6.92 -8.50 3.57
CA ALA A 63 -6.13 -9.43 2.77
C ALA A 63 -6.16 -9.01 1.30
N ASN A 64 -5.31 -9.61 0.47
CA ASN A 64 -5.22 -9.33 -0.97
C ASN A 64 -5.03 -7.85 -1.29
N PHE A 65 -4.13 -7.16 -0.59
CA PHE A 65 -3.77 -5.77 -0.87
C PHE A 65 -2.41 -5.65 -1.57
N VAL A 66 -2.30 -4.72 -2.51
CA VAL A 66 -1.08 -4.48 -3.29
C VAL A 66 0.01 -3.80 -2.45
N SER A 67 -0.37 -2.85 -1.62
CA SER A 67 0.53 -2.12 -0.71
C SER A 67 0.17 -2.39 0.75
N GLY A 68 1.15 -2.30 1.64
CA GLY A 68 0.95 -2.53 3.08
C GLY A 68 -0.14 -1.60 3.66
N VAL A 69 -0.82 -2.07 4.70
CA VAL A 69 -1.85 -1.28 5.41
C VAL A 69 -1.22 -0.60 6.61
N GLU A 70 -1.34 0.72 6.69
CA GLU A 70 -0.88 1.53 7.82
C GLU A 70 -1.92 1.59 8.93
N SER A 71 -3.19 1.84 8.57
CA SER A 71 -4.28 1.95 9.53
C SER A 71 -5.62 1.56 8.92
N LEU A 72 -6.58 1.25 9.80
CA LEU A 72 -7.95 0.94 9.43
C LEU A 72 -8.89 1.49 10.49
N SER A 73 -9.96 2.17 10.07
CA SER A 73 -11.07 2.58 10.94
C SER A 73 -12.36 1.88 10.51
N ILE A 74 -13.25 1.65 11.48
CA ILE A 74 -14.54 1.00 11.29
C ILE A 74 -15.63 1.96 11.76
N ASN A 75 -16.56 2.32 10.87
CA ASN A 75 -17.63 3.29 11.13
C ASN A 75 -17.10 4.64 11.69
N GLY A 76 -15.90 5.05 11.26
CA GLY A 76 -15.23 6.26 11.73
C GLY A 76 -14.58 6.15 13.11
N GLN A 77 -14.57 4.96 13.71
CA GLN A 77 -13.86 4.66 14.95
C GLN A 77 -12.48 4.08 14.65
N GLU A 78 -11.47 4.61 15.32
CA GLU A 78 -10.11 4.07 15.26
C GLU A 78 -10.05 2.66 15.83
N THR A 79 -9.23 1.81 15.21
CA THR A 79 -9.02 0.43 15.68
C THR A 79 -7.67 0.30 16.39
N SER A 80 -7.55 -0.75 17.20
CA SER A 80 -6.26 -1.18 17.74
C SER A 80 -5.74 -2.40 16.97
N LEU A 81 -4.44 -2.45 16.70
CA LEU A 81 -3.83 -3.61 16.06
C LEU A 81 -3.56 -4.69 17.11
N ILE A 82 -4.01 -5.91 16.84
CA ILE A 82 -3.63 -7.09 17.61
C ILE A 82 -2.33 -7.64 17.02
N ASP A 83 -1.19 -7.25 17.60
CA ASP A 83 0.14 -7.54 17.08
C ASP A 83 0.39 -9.04 16.78
N SER A 84 -0.15 -9.93 17.60
CA SER A 84 0.05 -11.38 17.46
C SER A 84 -0.76 -12.03 16.33
N ALA A 85 -1.71 -11.31 15.72
CA ALA A 85 -2.66 -11.91 14.79
C ALA A 85 -3.05 -11.03 13.59
N TYR A 86 -2.50 -9.81 13.49
CA TYR A 86 -2.77 -8.84 12.40
C TYR A 86 -4.27 -8.63 12.15
N TYR A 87 -4.97 -8.27 13.23
CA TYR A 87 -6.37 -7.84 13.20
C TYR A 87 -6.49 -6.40 13.69
N PHE A 88 -7.31 -5.61 13.01
CA PHE A 88 -7.75 -4.29 13.43
C PHE A 88 -9.04 -4.44 14.23
N LEU A 89 -8.96 -4.13 15.52
CA LEU A 89 -9.99 -4.43 16.52
C LEU A 89 -10.70 -3.17 17.04
N ILE A 90 -12.03 -3.26 17.13
CA ILE A 90 -12.84 -2.49 18.07
C ILE A 90 -13.43 -3.42 19.12
N ASP A 91 -13.16 -3.11 20.39
CA ASP A 91 -13.85 -3.69 21.54
C ASP A 91 -14.90 -2.69 22.05
N GLY A 92 -16.17 -3.00 21.82
CA GLY A 92 -17.29 -2.15 22.24
C GLY A 92 -17.55 -2.12 23.74
N SER A 93 -16.83 -2.91 24.54
CA SER A 93 -17.02 -2.98 26.00
C SER A 93 -18.47 -3.28 26.40
N GLY A 94 -19.18 -4.07 25.59
CA GLY A 94 -20.59 -4.42 25.77
C GLY A 94 -21.58 -3.49 25.06
N GLU A 95 -21.12 -2.44 24.39
CA GLU A 95 -21.92 -1.59 23.51
C GLU A 95 -21.76 -2.01 22.05
N SER A 96 -22.83 -1.83 21.27
CA SER A 96 -22.81 -2.13 19.83
C SER A 96 -21.98 -1.06 19.11
N VAL A 97 -20.99 -1.49 18.35
CA VAL A 97 -20.05 -0.65 17.59
C VAL A 97 -20.23 -0.75 16.07
N ALA A 98 -20.92 -1.79 15.59
CA ALA A 98 -21.18 -1.97 14.17
C ALA A 98 -22.42 -2.83 13.88
N ASP A 99 -23.19 -2.44 12.88
CA ASP A 99 -24.09 -3.36 12.19
C ASP A 99 -23.29 -4.14 11.15
N LEU A 100 -23.10 -5.45 11.35
CA LEU A 100 -22.30 -6.29 10.46
C LEU A 100 -22.88 -6.40 9.05
N SER A 101 -24.17 -6.09 8.84
CA SER A 101 -24.76 -6.05 7.50
C SER A 101 -24.37 -4.80 6.69
N SER A 102 -23.81 -3.79 7.35
CA SER A 102 -23.41 -2.51 6.73
C SER A 102 -22.28 -1.84 7.51
N VAL A 103 -21.06 -2.35 7.34
CA VAL A 103 -19.83 -1.85 7.96
C VAL A 103 -19.10 -0.90 7.01
N ARG A 104 -18.89 0.36 7.41
CA ARG A 104 -18.01 1.28 6.69
C ARG A 104 -16.57 1.07 7.15
N VAL A 105 -15.69 0.73 6.23
CA VAL A 105 -14.25 0.60 6.46
C VAL A 105 -13.52 1.72 5.74
N SER A 106 -12.61 2.40 6.43
CA SER A 106 -11.64 3.31 5.81
C SER A 106 -10.24 2.80 6.11
N MET A 107 -9.49 2.46 5.06
CA MET A 107 -8.20 1.80 5.16
C MET A 107 -7.13 2.65 4.49
N THR A 108 -6.08 3.01 5.25
CA THR A 108 -4.95 3.80 4.76
C THR A 108 -3.77 2.89 4.45
N GLY A 109 -3.26 2.97 3.22
CA GLY A 109 -2.07 2.24 2.80
C GLY A 109 -0.79 2.99 3.18
N VAL A 110 0.32 2.26 3.30
CA VAL A 110 1.66 2.85 3.54
C VAL A 110 2.15 3.76 2.39
N ASN A 111 1.47 3.70 1.24
CA ASN A 111 1.64 4.61 0.11
C ASN A 111 0.87 5.94 0.28
N GLY A 112 0.10 6.11 1.36
CA GLY A 112 -0.72 7.28 1.65
C GLY A 112 -2.10 7.29 0.98
N GLU A 113 -2.45 6.26 0.21
CA GLU A 113 -3.79 6.13 -0.36
C GLU A 113 -4.81 5.68 0.68
N VAL A 114 -6.06 6.10 0.50
CA VAL A 114 -7.17 5.71 1.37
C VAL A 114 -8.24 5.03 0.53
N LEU A 115 -8.63 3.82 0.94
CA LEU A 115 -9.80 3.12 0.41
C LEU A 115 -10.96 3.27 1.40
N GLU A 116 -12.12 3.64 0.89
CA GLU A 116 -13.36 3.71 1.69
C GLU A 116 -14.42 2.81 1.08
N GLU A 117 -14.93 1.86 1.85
CA GLU A 117 -15.92 0.89 1.39
C GLU A 117 -17.01 0.65 2.44
N THR A 118 -18.19 0.26 2.00
CA THR A 118 -19.27 -0.22 2.89
C THR A 118 -19.59 -1.66 2.51
N LEU A 119 -19.52 -2.57 3.49
CA LEU A 119 -19.54 -4.01 3.27
C LEU A 119 -20.51 -4.71 4.22
N SER A 120 -21.14 -5.78 3.75
CA SER A 120 -21.76 -6.78 4.62
C SER A 120 -20.70 -7.81 4.97
N LEU A 121 -20.44 -7.98 6.27
CA LEU A 121 -19.40 -8.85 6.79
C LEU A 121 -20.00 -9.95 7.67
N THR A 122 -19.45 -11.15 7.56
CA THR A 122 -19.85 -12.30 8.38
C THR A 122 -18.65 -12.78 9.17
N ALA A 123 -18.82 -13.08 10.46
CA ALA A 123 -17.75 -13.65 11.27
C ALA A 123 -17.27 -14.97 10.67
N ASP A 124 -15.95 -15.20 10.69
CA ASP A 124 -15.29 -16.38 10.12
C ASP A 124 -15.30 -16.45 8.58
N GLU A 125 -15.66 -15.36 7.90
CA GLU A 125 -15.67 -15.26 6.44
C GLU A 125 -14.88 -14.04 5.95
N CYS A 126 -14.49 -14.09 4.67
CA CYS A 126 -13.88 -12.99 3.94
C CYS A 126 -14.85 -12.44 2.89
N THR A 127 -15.09 -11.13 2.92
CA THR A 127 -15.86 -10.43 1.89
C THR A 127 -14.91 -9.70 0.96
N GLU A 128 -15.06 -9.90 -0.36
CA GLU A 128 -14.34 -9.12 -1.36
C GLU A 128 -14.94 -7.71 -1.49
N GLY A 129 -14.08 -6.70 -1.43
CA GLY A 129 -14.44 -5.31 -1.69
C GLY A 129 -14.55 -4.98 -3.18
N SER A 130 -14.56 -3.69 -3.48
CA SER A 130 -14.66 -3.15 -4.84
C SER A 130 -13.35 -2.51 -5.33
N SER A 131 -12.44 -2.19 -4.41
CA SER A 131 -11.25 -1.36 -4.65
C SER A 131 -9.93 -2.06 -4.32
N GLN A 132 -8.85 -1.43 -4.75
CA GLN A 132 -7.46 -1.85 -4.52
C GLN A 132 -6.57 -0.61 -4.51
N PHE A 133 -5.49 -0.63 -3.72
CA PHE A 133 -4.46 0.40 -3.77
C PHE A 133 -3.76 0.41 -5.14
N SER A 134 -3.34 1.57 -5.60
CA SER A 134 -2.49 1.66 -6.78
C SER A 134 -1.15 0.99 -6.51
N SER A 135 -0.62 0.29 -7.50
CA SER A 135 0.78 -0.10 -7.47
C SER A 135 1.67 1.14 -7.59
N SER A 136 2.85 1.09 -6.98
CA SER A 136 3.91 2.09 -7.09
C SER A 136 4.32 2.36 -8.54
N VAL A 137 4.08 1.41 -9.44
CA VAL A 137 4.32 1.54 -10.89
C VAL A 137 3.26 2.41 -11.57
N ASP A 138 2.00 2.31 -11.14
CA ASP A 138 0.88 3.10 -11.69
C ASP A 138 0.91 4.56 -11.18
N ALA A 139 1.26 4.76 -9.90
CA ALA A 139 1.37 6.09 -9.28
C ALA A 139 2.45 6.97 -9.94
N SER A 140 3.47 6.35 -10.54
CA SER A 140 4.57 7.04 -11.23
C SER A 140 4.22 7.48 -12.66
N GLN A 141 3.04 7.11 -13.19
CA GLN A 141 2.67 7.38 -14.58
C GLN A 141 1.72 8.58 -14.77
N THR A 142 1.37 9.30 -13.68
CA THR A 142 0.48 10.47 -13.74
C THR A 142 1.21 11.82 -13.67
N THR A 143 2.34 12.00 -14.37
CA THR A 143 2.89 13.36 -14.61
C THR A 143 3.67 13.47 -15.92
N ILE A 144 3.00 13.31 -17.06
CA ILE A 144 3.42 13.96 -18.32
C ILE A 144 2.18 14.20 -19.18
N THR A 145 1.49 15.32 -18.94
CA THR A 145 0.55 15.86 -19.91
C THR A 145 1.36 16.32 -21.13
N PRO A 146 1.11 15.80 -22.35
CA PRO A 146 1.74 16.33 -23.55
C PRO A 146 1.11 17.70 -23.85
N THR A 147 1.84 18.78 -23.58
CA THR A 147 1.50 20.10 -24.09
C THR A 147 1.53 20.05 -25.62
N LYS A 148 0.35 20.12 -26.22
CA LYS A 148 0.10 20.33 -27.65
C LYS A 148 1.06 21.40 -28.21
N PRO A 149 1.89 21.12 -29.23
CA PRO A 149 2.75 22.15 -29.80
C PRO A 149 1.89 23.15 -30.57
N SER A 150 1.89 24.40 -30.10
CA SER A 150 1.29 25.52 -30.83
C SER A 150 2.21 25.88 -32.00
N ARG A 151 1.65 25.82 -33.20
CA ARG A 151 2.27 26.16 -34.48
C ARG A 151 2.76 27.61 -34.46
N ILE A 152 4.08 27.82 -34.41
CA ILE A 152 4.69 29.13 -34.68
C ILE A 152 5.30 29.07 -36.08
N THR A 153 4.76 29.92 -36.94
CA THR A 153 5.11 30.13 -38.34
C THR A 153 6.55 30.60 -38.49
N SER A 154 7.28 29.96 -39.41
CA SER A 154 8.62 30.36 -39.85
C SER A 154 8.62 31.76 -40.46
N ALA A 155 9.57 32.60 -40.04
CA ALA A 155 10.06 33.72 -40.84
C ALA A 155 11.60 33.70 -40.77
N THR A 156 12.19 33.32 -41.90
CA THR A 156 13.62 33.40 -42.21
C THR A 156 14.05 34.87 -42.24
N SER A 157 15.15 35.20 -41.56
CA SER A 157 15.95 36.37 -41.90
C SER A 157 17.43 36.03 -41.73
N THR A 158 18.18 36.38 -42.78
CA THR A 158 19.57 36.03 -43.07
C THR A 158 20.41 37.29 -42.86
N GLU A 159 21.46 37.24 -42.06
CA GLU A 159 22.62 38.16 -42.15
C GLU A 159 23.67 37.68 -41.13
N GLU A 160 24.67 36.91 -41.56
CA GLU A 160 25.97 37.30 -42.11
C GLU A 160 26.86 38.15 -41.17
N LEU A 161 28.03 37.58 -40.92
CA LEU A 161 29.09 37.95 -39.99
C LEU A 161 29.98 39.05 -40.60
N ARG A 162 30.30 40.14 -39.88
CA ARG A 162 31.53 40.94 -40.11
C ARG A 162 31.98 41.74 -38.88
N VAL A 163 33.28 42.02 -38.86
CA VAL A 163 34.19 42.18 -37.72
C VAL A 163 34.70 43.64 -37.56
N SER A 164 34.75 44.15 -36.30
CA SER A 164 35.63 45.20 -35.67
C SER A 164 35.85 46.59 -36.37
N PRO A 165 36.45 47.64 -35.74
CA PRO A 165 37.37 47.68 -34.58
C PRO A 165 37.14 48.75 -33.49
N SER A 166 37.98 48.62 -32.47
CA SER A 166 38.31 49.51 -31.35
C SER A 166 38.84 50.89 -31.78
N GLU A 167 38.40 51.96 -31.11
CA GLU A 167 39.17 53.19 -30.92
C GLU A 167 38.87 53.84 -29.55
N SER A 168 39.90 54.55 -29.09
CA SER A 168 40.20 54.98 -27.73
C SER A 168 39.60 56.34 -27.36
N LEU A 169 39.43 56.57 -26.05
CA LEU A 169 39.79 57.82 -25.36
C LEU A 169 39.97 57.55 -23.87
#